data_AF-A0A3R7DFN3-F1
#
_entry.id   AF-A0A3R7DFN3-F1
#
_cell.length_a   1.000
_cell.length_b   1.000
_cell.length_c   1.000
_cell.angle_alpha   90.00
_cell.angle_beta   90.00
_cell.angle_gamma   90.00
#
_symmetry.space_group_name_H-M   'P 1'
#
loop_
_entity.id
_entity.type
_entity.pdbx_description
1 polymer ?
#
loop_
_entity_poly.entity_id
_entity_poly.type
_entity_poly.pdbx_seq_one_letter_code
_entity_poly.pdbx_strand_id
1 'polypeptide(L)'
;MKQEVTRKHSKTDKWALDDVVYHTEVTTFERAEQVRTPPAEGILIYGLFLDGATWSKADGTLVESEPKKLFTSLPVLHVNSMSKDLELKSRKELYGSIGPFECPCYKYPMRTDRYIIFMVTMKCPQNRPPRHWGLRGVALLCNTE
;
A
#
# COMPACT_ATOMS: atom_id res chain seq x y z
N MET A 1 2.49 14.41 8.28
CA MET A 1 3.09 13.06 8.29
C MET A 1 4.62 13.05 8.11
N LYS A 2 5.21 13.10 6.90
CA LYS A 2 6.69 13.01 6.74
C LYS A 2 7.47 14.02 7.59
N GLN A 3 7.02 15.28 7.60
CA GLN A 3 7.63 16.34 8.41
C GLN A 3 7.55 16.05 9.92
N GLU A 4 6.43 15.48 10.39
CA GLU A 4 6.24 15.18 11.81
C GLU A 4 7.09 13.98 12.25
N VAL A 5 7.15 12.92 11.43
CA VAL A 5 8.02 11.76 11.66
C VAL A 5 9.47 12.20 11.67
N THR A 6 9.90 12.98 10.69
CA THR A 6 11.28 13.52 10.65
C THR A 6 11.60 14.34 11.91
N ARG A 7 10.67 15.18 12.38
CA ARG A 7 10.85 15.94 13.62
C ARG A 7 10.98 15.06 14.85
N LYS A 8 10.18 13.99 14.97
CA LYS A 8 10.27 13.01 16.07
C LYS A 8 11.62 12.30 16.07
N HIS A 9 12.10 11.87 14.91
CA HIS A 9 13.36 11.15 14.74
C HIS A 9 14.60 12.05 14.67
N SER A 10 14.45 13.38 14.64
CA SER A 10 15.57 14.32 14.49
C SER A 10 16.61 14.22 15.62
N LYS A 11 16.17 13.91 16.84
CA LYS A 11 17.05 13.86 18.03
C LYS A 11 17.69 12.49 18.26
N THR A 12 16.96 11.43 17.93
CA THR A 12 17.39 10.04 18.16
C THR A 12 18.16 9.50 16.97
N ASP A 13 17.54 9.53 15.80
CA ASP A 13 18.02 8.84 14.60
C ASP A 13 18.64 9.80 13.57
N LYS A 14 18.53 11.11 13.81
CA LYS A 14 19.09 12.19 12.98
C LYS A 14 18.65 12.10 11.52
N TRP A 15 17.40 11.70 11.27
CA TRP A 15 16.86 11.64 9.92
C TRP A 15 16.77 13.04 9.28
N ALA A 16 17.28 13.16 8.06
CA ALA A 16 17.03 14.31 7.20
C ALA A 16 15.70 14.13 6.46
N LEU A 17 14.96 15.21 6.25
CA LEU A 17 13.65 15.16 5.58
C LEU A 17 13.74 14.55 4.17
N ASP A 18 14.81 14.85 3.45
CA ASP A 18 15.06 14.37 2.09
C ASP A 18 15.27 12.85 2.03
N ASP A 19 15.64 12.24 3.16
CA ASP A 19 15.86 10.81 3.30
C ASP A 19 14.66 10.06 3.85
N VAL A 20 13.56 10.74 4.14
CA VAL A 20 12.32 10.11 4.61
C VAL A 20 11.38 9.83 3.44
N VAL A 21 11.02 8.55 3.29
CA VAL A 21 10.10 8.03 2.27
C VAL A 21 8.82 7.50 2.90
N TYR A 22 7.76 7.42 2.09
CA TYR A 22 6.54 6.73 2.53
C TYR A 22 6.76 5.23 2.40
N HIS A 23 6.21 4.48 3.34
CA HIS A 23 6.16 3.04 3.28
C HIS A 23 4.73 2.60 3.60
N THR A 24 4.28 1.55 2.90
CA THR A 24 2.89 1.13 2.92
C THR A 24 2.79 -0.38 3.08
N GLU A 25 1.89 -0.83 3.95
CA GLU A 25 1.66 -2.26 4.19
C GLU A 25 0.17 -2.53 4.30
N VAL A 26 -0.29 -3.56 3.59
CA VAL A 26 -1.66 -4.06 3.75
C VAL A 26 -1.69 -4.89 5.03
N THR A 27 -2.52 -4.50 6.00
CA THR A 27 -2.61 -5.18 7.29
C THR A 27 -3.54 -6.39 7.23
N THR A 28 -3.61 -7.13 8.33
CA THR A 28 -4.57 -8.23 8.51
C THR A 28 -5.97 -7.76 8.95
N PHE A 29 -6.14 -6.48 9.28
CA PHE A 29 -7.43 -5.92 9.65
C PHE A 29 -8.28 -5.70 8.40
N GLU A 30 -9.44 -6.34 8.32
CA GLU A 30 -10.36 -6.21 7.20
C GLU A 30 -11.20 -4.95 7.28
N ARG A 31 -11.65 -4.62 8.49
CA ARG A 31 -12.54 -3.49 8.75
C ARG A 31 -11.98 -2.58 9.83
N ALA A 32 -12.36 -1.32 9.79
CA ALA A 32 -11.92 -0.31 10.75
C ALA A 32 -12.20 -0.70 12.21
N GLU A 33 -13.29 -1.42 12.50
CA GLU A 33 -13.67 -1.79 13.87
C GLU A 33 -12.73 -2.82 14.50
N GLN A 34 -11.91 -3.52 13.70
CA GLN A 34 -10.92 -4.46 14.21
C GLN A 34 -9.67 -3.73 14.75
N VAL A 35 -9.48 -2.47 14.39
CA VAL A 35 -8.38 -1.63 14.86
C VAL A 35 -8.72 -1.12 16.25
N ARG A 36 -8.11 -1.72 17.29
CA ARG A 36 -8.35 -1.34 18.70
C ARG A 36 -7.45 -0.23 19.21
N THR A 37 -6.27 -0.11 18.62
CA THR A 37 -5.22 0.82 19.04
C THR A 37 -4.65 1.54 17.83
N PRO A 38 -4.37 2.84 17.93
CA PRO A 38 -3.68 3.56 16.86
C PRO A 38 -2.26 2.99 16.68
N PRO A 39 -1.69 3.06 15.47
CA PRO A 39 -0.30 2.66 15.26
C PRO A 39 0.62 3.62 16.03
N ALA A 40 1.78 3.11 16.47
CA ALA A 40 2.79 3.93 17.15
C ALA A 40 3.24 5.10 16.25
N GLU A 41 3.38 4.83 14.95
CA GLU A 41 3.65 5.81 13.92
C GLU A 41 2.87 5.56 12.64
N GLY A 42 2.57 6.65 11.95
CA GLY A 42 1.81 6.63 10.71
C GLY A 42 0.30 6.64 10.90
N ILE A 43 -0.42 6.21 9.88
CA ILE A 43 -1.87 6.25 9.80
C ILE A 43 -2.42 4.95 9.23
N LEU A 44 -3.64 4.59 9.64
CA LEU A 44 -4.39 3.47 9.10
C LEU A 44 -5.51 4.01 8.20
N ILE A 45 -5.61 3.48 7.00
CA ILE A 45 -6.59 3.88 5.98
C ILE A 45 -7.52 2.70 5.73
N TYR A 46 -8.82 2.94 5.84
CA TYR A 46 -9.88 1.98 5.50
C TYR A 46 -10.75 2.54 4.38
N GLY A 47 -11.43 1.65 3.64
CA GLY A 47 -12.36 2.03 2.57
C GLY A 47 -11.70 2.24 1.21
N LEU A 48 -10.54 1.61 0.97
CA LEU A 48 -9.94 1.55 -0.37
C LEU A 48 -10.49 0.33 -1.13
N PHE A 49 -10.59 0.46 -2.44
CA PHE A 49 -11.07 -0.59 -3.33
C PHE A 49 -10.01 -0.95 -4.37
N LEU A 50 -9.83 -2.24 -4.63
CA LEU A 50 -9.03 -2.78 -5.72
C LEU A 50 -9.90 -2.95 -6.96
N ASP A 51 -9.36 -2.46 -8.08
CA ASP A 51 -9.89 -2.66 -9.42
C ASP A 51 -8.91 -3.52 -10.23
N GLY A 52 -9.43 -4.51 -10.95
CA GLY A 52 -8.65 -5.46 -11.75
C GLY A 52 -7.95 -6.58 -10.96
N ALA A 53 -8.13 -6.63 -9.64
CA ALA A 53 -7.61 -7.69 -8.77
C ALA A 53 -8.40 -7.79 -7.45
N THR A 54 -8.09 -8.84 -6.68
CA THR A 54 -8.52 -9.00 -5.28
C THR A 54 -7.29 -9.19 -4.40
N TRP A 55 -7.43 -8.91 -3.11
CA TRP A 55 -6.42 -9.25 -2.11
C TRP A 55 -6.74 -10.59 -1.42
N SER A 56 -5.84 -11.57 -1.55
CA SER A 56 -5.91 -12.81 -0.78
C SER A 56 -5.40 -12.57 0.63
N LYS A 57 -6.28 -12.75 1.63
CA LYS A 57 -5.93 -12.63 3.04
C LYS A 57 -5.12 -13.82 3.54
N ALA A 58 -5.41 -15.01 3.01
CA ALA A 58 -4.71 -16.23 3.37
C ALA A 58 -3.23 -16.15 3.00
N ASP A 59 -2.94 -15.62 1.82
CA ASP A 59 -1.58 -15.54 1.30
C ASP A 59 -0.93 -14.17 1.51
N GLY A 60 -1.73 -13.15 1.85
CA GLY A 60 -1.31 -11.75 1.89
C GLY A 60 -0.78 -11.26 0.54
N THR A 61 -1.41 -11.64 -0.57
CA THR A 61 -0.95 -11.33 -1.94
C THR A 61 -2.10 -10.94 -2.86
N LEU A 62 -1.76 -10.28 -3.98
CA LEU A 62 -2.70 -10.05 -5.07
C LEU A 62 -3.13 -11.36 -5.74
N VAL A 63 -4.43 -11.48 -6.00
CA VAL A 63 -5.03 -12.55 -6.78
C VAL A 63 -5.99 -11.98 -7.82
N GLU A 64 -6.36 -12.78 -8.81
CA GLU A 64 -7.28 -12.34 -9.85
C GLU A 64 -8.65 -11.98 -9.26
N SER A 65 -9.33 -11.03 -9.89
CA SER A 65 -10.71 -10.69 -9.52
C SER A 65 -11.68 -11.82 -9.81
N GLU A 66 -12.68 -12.00 -8.96
CA GLU A 66 -13.79 -12.93 -9.21
C GLU A 66 -14.62 -12.48 -10.43
N PRO A 67 -15.17 -13.42 -11.23
CA PRO A 67 -16.02 -13.05 -12.36
C PRO A 67 -17.18 -12.15 -11.93
N LYS A 68 -17.43 -11.08 -12.70
CA LYS A 68 -18.50 -10.08 -12.48
C LYS A 68 -18.35 -9.24 -11.21
N LYS A 69 -17.19 -9.27 -10.55
CA LYS A 69 -16.86 -8.40 -9.42
C LYS A 69 -15.86 -7.35 -9.86
N LEU A 70 -16.36 -6.15 -10.16
CA LEU A 70 -15.55 -5.06 -10.70
C LEU A 70 -14.56 -4.51 -9.66
N PHE A 71 -15.05 -4.33 -8.43
CA PHE A 71 -14.27 -3.76 -7.33
C PHE A 71 -14.30 -4.70 -6.13
N THR A 72 -13.18 -4.78 -5.43
CA THR A 72 -13.07 -5.52 -4.16
C THR A 72 -12.50 -4.63 -3.08
N SER A 73 -12.95 -4.79 -1.83
CA SER A 73 -12.41 -4.00 -0.73
C SER A 73 -10.98 -4.43 -0.41
N LEU A 74 -10.08 -3.46 -0.27
CA LEU A 74 -8.76 -3.67 0.31
C LEU A 74 -8.89 -3.72 1.84
N PRO A 75 -8.17 -4.61 2.53
CA PRO A 75 -8.00 -4.51 3.98
C PRO A 75 -7.42 -3.14 4.39
N VAL A 76 -7.43 -2.87 5.69
CA VAL A 76 -6.86 -1.64 6.24
C VAL A 76 -5.40 -1.53 5.82
N LEU A 77 -5.07 -0.40 5.21
CA LEU A 77 -3.72 -0.06 4.76
C LEU A 77 -3.02 0.74 5.85
N HIS A 78 -1.85 0.28 6.28
CA HIS A 78 -0.95 1.08 7.11
C HIS A 78 -0.03 1.90 6.21
N VAL A 79 -0.01 3.20 6.42
CA VAL A 79 0.92 4.12 5.78
C VAL A 79 1.77 4.71 6.87
N ASN A 80 3.09 4.56 6.77
CA ASN A 80 4.05 5.17 7.68
C ASN A 80 5.11 5.98 6.89
N SER A 81 6.10 6.50 7.59
CA SER A 81 7.27 7.11 6.94
C SER A 81 8.53 6.63 7.64
N MET A 82 9.56 6.32 6.87
CA MET A 82 10.83 5.85 7.40
C MET A 82 11.99 6.30 6.52
N SER A 83 13.23 6.15 6.98
CA SER A 83 14.39 6.47 6.17
C SER A 83 14.49 5.56 4.94
N LYS A 84 15.06 6.07 3.83
CA LYS A 84 15.29 5.30 2.59
C LYS A 84 16.01 3.98 2.83
N ASP A 85 16.99 3.96 3.73
CA ASP A 85 17.76 2.76 4.04
C ASP A 85 16.92 1.70 4.76
N LEU A 86 16.06 2.13 5.69
CA LEU A 86 15.13 1.22 6.36
C LEU A 86 14.09 0.71 5.38
N GLU A 87 13.59 1.57 4.50
CA GLU A 87 12.60 1.17 3.51
C GLU A 87 13.17 0.16 2.51
N LEU A 88 14.41 0.37 2.04
CA LEU A 88 15.06 -0.58 1.14
C LEU A 88 15.26 -1.96 1.80
N LYS A 89 15.55 -1.99 3.11
CA LYS A 89 15.64 -3.24 3.87
C LYS A 89 14.27 -3.90 4.02
N SER A 90 13.26 -3.15 4.45
CA SER A 90 11.88 -3.64 4.61
C SER A 90 11.34 -4.21 3.30
N ARG A 91 11.52 -3.50 2.17
CA ARG A 91 11.11 -4.00 0.85
C ARG A 91 11.76 -5.32 0.47
N LYS A 92 13.05 -5.49 0.74
CA LYS A 92 13.76 -6.73 0.44
C LYS A 92 13.27 -7.88 1.31
N GLU A 93 13.00 -7.63 2.58
CA GLU A 93 12.51 -8.63 3.53
C GLU A 93 11.08 -9.08 3.20
N LEU A 94 10.17 -8.13 2.95
CA LEU A 94 8.74 -8.41 2.75
C LEU A 94 8.41 -9.00 1.38
N TYR A 95 9.11 -8.54 0.33
CA TYR A 95 8.77 -8.86 -1.06
C TYR A 95 9.83 -9.73 -1.76
N GLY A 96 10.98 -9.97 -1.12
CA GLY A 96 12.05 -10.81 -1.65
C GLY A 96 12.56 -10.36 -3.03
N SER A 97 13.08 -11.32 -3.80
CA SER A 97 13.67 -11.07 -5.13
C SER A 97 12.65 -10.67 -6.20
N ILE A 98 11.37 -10.97 -6.00
CA ILE A 98 10.30 -10.64 -6.95
C ILE A 98 9.93 -9.16 -6.88
N GLY A 99 10.06 -8.57 -5.68
CA GLY A 99 9.70 -7.18 -5.41
C GLY A 99 8.19 -6.95 -5.34
N PRO A 100 7.77 -5.79 -4.81
CA PRO A 100 6.36 -5.42 -4.75
C PRO A 100 5.85 -4.94 -6.10
N PHE A 101 4.52 -4.99 -6.27
CA PHE A 101 3.84 -4.20 -7.28
C PHE A 101 3.51 -2.82 -6.74
N GLU A 102 3.98 -1.78 -7.43
CA GLU A 102 3.65 -0.38 -7.13
C GLU A 102 2.27 -0.07 -7.71
N CYS A 103 1.24 -0.22 -6.87
CA CYS A 103 -0.14 0.00 -7.25
C CYS A 103 -0.52 1.48 -7.11
N PRO A 104 -0.96 2.16 -8.19
CA PRO A 104 -1.42 3.54 -8.09
C PRO A 104 -2.79 3.61 -7.38
N CYS A 105 -2.91 4.52 -6.42
CA CYS A 105 -4.17 4.84 -5.75
C CYS A 105 -4.77 6.12 -6.36
N TYR A 106 -5.97 6.00 -6.94
CA TYR A 106 -6.71 7.10 -7.53
C TYR A 106 -7.90 7.53 -6.67
N LYS A 107 -8.29 8.79 -6.80
CA LYS A 107 -9.49 9.33 -6.15
C LYS A 107 -10.79 8.73 -6.72
N TYR A 108 -10.84 8.52 -8.03
CA TYR A 108 -12.03 8.07 -8.77
C TYR A 108 -11.67 6.95 -9.76
N PRO A 109 -12.65 6.16 -10.25
CA PRO A 109 -12.42 5.12 -11.25
C PRO A 109 -11.87 5.64 -12.59
N MET A 110 -12.10 6.92 -12.91
CA MET A 110 -11.51 7.57 -14.07
C MET A 110 -10.02 7.80 -13.83
N ARG A 111 -9.17 6.89 -14.30
CA ARG A 111 -7.73 6.91 -14.03
C ARG A 111 -7.02 7.94 -14.92
N THR A 112 -6.72 9.09 -14.34
CA THR A 112 -5.89 10.13 -14.96
C THR A 112 -4.89 10.65 -13.94
N ASP A 113 -3.79 11.21 -14.41
CA ASP A 113 -2.73 11.75 -13.54
C ASP A 113 -3.24 12.80 -12.56
N ARG A 114 -4.32 13.53 -12.91
CA ARG A 114 -4.96 14.50 -12.02
C ARG A 114 -5.55 13.87 -10.75
N TYR A 115 -5.94 12.60 -10.81
CA TYR A 115 -6.61 11.90 -9.72
C TYR A 115 -5.72 10.92 -8.98
N ILE A 116 -4.44 10.79 -9.35
CA ILE A 116 -3.50 9.98 -8.58
C ILE A 116 -3.22 10.63 -7.23
N ILE A 117 -3.21 9.82 -6.17
CA ILE A 117 -2.98 10.29 -4.80
C ILE A 117 -1.59 9.84 -4.34
N PHE A 118 -1.33 8.53 -4.39
CA PHE A 118 -0.05 7.94 -3.97
C PHE A 118 0.12 6.51 -4.53
N MET A 119 1.33 5.96 -4.39
CA MET A 119 1.63 4.57 -4.72
C MET A 119 1.56 3.70 -3.48
N VAL A 120 1.05 2.48 -3.63
CA VAL A 120 0.97 1.46 -2.58
C VAL A 120 1.75 0.22 -3.00
N THR A 121 2.65 -0.23 -2.13
CA THR A 121 3.43 -1.44 -2.32
C THR A 121 2.60 -2.69 -1.99
N MET A 122 2.27 -3.46 -3.03
CA MET A 122 1.44 -4.65 -2.93
C MET A 122 2.26 -5.91 -3.12
N LYS A 123 2.04 -6.92 -2.27
CA LYS A 123 2.73 -8.21 -2.38
C LYS A 123 2.15 -9.02 -3.54
N CYS A 124 3.04 -9.60 -4.34
CA CYS A 124 2.70 -10.43 -5.49
C CYS A 124 2.90 -11.91 -5.16
N PRO A 125 2.07 -12.81 -5.71
CA PRO A 125 2.33 -14.25 -5.60
C PRO A 125 3.50 -14.64 -6.53
N GLN A 126 4.20 -15.72 -6.21
CA GLN A 126 5.44 -16.07 -6.92
C GLN A 126 5.25 -16.33 -8.43
N ASN A 127 4.09 -16.84 -8.81
CA ASN A 127 3.74 -17.15 -10.19
C ASN A 127 3.27 -15.93 -11.01
N ARG A 128 3.00 -14.78 -10.38
CA ARG A 128 2.54 -13.55 -11.06
C ARG A 128 3.35 -12.35 -10.58
N PRO A 129 4.47 -12.03 -11.26
CA PRO A 129 5.35 -10.93 -10.85
C PRO A 129 4.65 -9.57 -11.04
N PRO A 130 5.22 -8.47 -10.49
CA PRO A 130 4.64 -7.12 -10.57
C PRO A 130 4.19 -6.69 -11.97
N ARG A 131 4.94 -7.08 -13.01
CA ARG A 131 4.59 -6.77 -14.41
C ARG A 131 3.22 -7.32 -14.83
N HIS A 132 2.81 -8.48 -14.31
CA HIS A 132 1.49 -9.06 -14.57
C HIS A 132 0.39 -8.10 -14.15
N TRP A 133 0.46 -7.59 -12.91
CA TRP A 133 -0.53 -6.69 -12.35
C TRP A 133 -0.52 -5.30 -13.01
N GLY A 134 0.66 -4.83 -13.42
CA GLY A 134 0.77 -3.62 -14.24
C GLY A 134 0.05 -3.74 -15.58
N LEU A 135 0.22 -4.86 -16.30
CA LEU A 135 -0.45 -5.10 -17.58
C LEU A 135 -1.95 -5.34 -17.44
N ARG A 136 -2.40 -5.89 -16.30
CA ARG A 136 -3.83 -6.02 -15.97
C ARG A 136 -4.46 -4.67 -15.60
N GLY A 137 -3.65 -3.63 -15.44
CA GLY A 137 -4.12 -2.32 -14.99
C GLY A 137 -4.73 -2.43 -13.60
N VAL A 138 -4.05 -3.08 -12.65
CA VAL A 138 -4.53 -3.06 -11.26
C VAL A 138 -4.35 -1.67 -10.69
N ALA A 139 -5.37 -1.17 -10.00
CA ALA A 139 -5.34 0.11 -9.32
C ALA A 139 -6.11 0.07 -8.00
N LEU A 140 -5.76 0.97 -7.09
CA LEU A 140 -6.56 1.27 -5.92
C LEU A 140 -7.44 2.50 -6.18
N LEU A 141 -8.62 2.50 -5.59
CA LEU A 141 -9.63 3.55 -5.72
C LEU A 141 -10.11 3.98 -4.34
N CYS A 142 -10.21 5.28 -4.10
CA CYS A 142 -10.87 5.83 -2.91
C CYS A 142 -12.40 5.86 -3.05
N ASN A 143 -12.90 5.88 -4.28
CA ASN A 143 -14.32 5.83 -4.58
C ASN A 143 -14.57 4.92 -5.78
N THR A 144 -15.66 4.16 -5.75
CA THR A 144 -16.10 3.30 -6.86
C THR A 144 -17.18 3.95 -7.73
N GLU A 145 -17.70 5.10 -7.29
CA GLU A 145 -18.67 5.93 -8.01
C GLU A 145 -17.99 7.07 -8.80
#